data_AF-A0A5C6RGT1-F1
#
_entry.id   AF-A0A5C6RGT1-F1
#
_cell.length_a   1.000
_cell.length_b   1.000
_cell.length_c   1.000
_cell.angle_alpha   90.00
_cell.angle_beta   90.00
_cell.angle_gamma   90.00
#
_symmetry.space_group_name_H-M   'P 1'
#
loop_
_entity.id
_entity.type
_entity.pdbx_description
1 polymer ?
#
loop_
_entity_poly.entity_id
_entity_poly.type
_entity_poly.pdbx_seq_one_letter_code
_entity_poly.pdbx_strand_id
1 'polypeptide(L)'
;EQLWYADTDGDGYGAAAVSVSSCTAPPGYVLNSGDCDDSDSSVNPGAVESCNGADDNCNGSVDEGFDADGDGVPACEDNCPDTFNPGQEDTDGDGTGDACD
;
A
#
# COMPACT_ATOMS: atom_id res chain seq x y z
N GLU A 1 1.04 14.55 -28.59
CA GLU A 1 2.03 14.27 -27.53
C GLU A 1 1.30 13.63 -26.35
N GLN A 2 1.96 12.73 -25.62
CA GLN A 2 1.40 11.97 -24.49
C GLN A 2 2.36 12.10 -23.30
N LEU A 3 1.84 12.01 -22.08
CA LEU A 3 2.67 11.89 -20.89
C LEU A 3 3.11 10.43 -20.72
N TRP A 4 4.39 10.27 -20.41
CA TRP A 4 5.02 9.01 -20.07
C TRP A 4 5.60 9.13 -18.67
N TYR A 5 5.51 8.09 -17.88
CA TYR A 5 5.90 8.04 -16.46
C TYR A 5 7.11 7.12 -16.31
N ALA A 6 8.12 7.53 -15.55
CA ALA A 6 9.28 6.69 -15.31
C ALA A 6 8.83 5.37 -14.65
N ASP A 7 9.39 4.27 -15.12
CA ASP A 7 9.16 2.89 -14.65
C ASP A 7 10.54 2.36 -14.23
N THR A 8 10.94 2.69 -13.01
CA THR A 8 12.33 2.50 -12.56
C THR A 8 12.60 1.06 -12.12
N ASP A 9 11.61 0.36 -11.57
CA ASP A 9 11.71 -1.03 -11.14
C ASP A 9 11.28 -2.06 -12.21
N GLY A 10 10.60 -1.62 -13.27
CA GLY A 10 10.27 -2.43 -14.43
C GLY A 10 9.01 -3.28 -14.29
N ASP A 11 8.08 -2.91 -13.41
CA ASP A 11 6.83 -3.64 -13.20
C ASP A 11 5.70 -3.27 -14.19
N GLY A 12 5.91 -2.21 -14.98
CA GLY A 12 4.98 -1.74 -16.01
C GLY A 12 3.98 -0.67 -15.54
N TYR A 13 4.08 -0.25 -14.29
CA TYR A 13 3.54 0.99 -13.76
C TYR A 13 4.66 2.01 -13.66
N GLY A 14 4.31 3.27 -13.46
CA GLY A 14 5.32 4.31 -13.38
C GLY A 14 4.92 5.44 -12.47
N ALA A 15 5.91 6.13 -11.94
CA ALA A 15 5.72 7.20 -10.97
C ALA A 15 4.98 8.40 -11.58
N ALA A 16 3.79 8.73 -11.07
CA ALA A 16 3.07 9.95 -11.45
C ALA A 16 3.91 11.24 -11.26
N ALA A 17 4.81 11.24 -10.28
CA ALA A 17 5.68 12.36 -9.95
C ALA A 17 6.80 12.60 -10.96
N VAL A 18 7.17 11.59 -11.76
CA VAL A 18 8.29 11.66 -12.71
C VAL A 18 7.76 11.38 -14.12
N SER A 19 7.37 12.44 -14.83
CA SER A 19 6.78 12.33 -16.17
C SER A 19 7.44 13.20 -17.22
N VAL A 20 7.33 12.77 -18.48
CA VAL A 20 7.84 13.48 -19.66
C VAL A 20 6.82 13.45 -20.79
N SER A 21 6.62 14.58 -21.48
CA SER A 21 5.80 14.64 -22.69
C SER A 21 6.61 14.19 -23.91
N SER A 22 6.12 13.20 -24.65
CA SER A 22 6.75 12.71 -25.87
C SER A 22 5.73 12.13 -26.84
N CYS A 23 6.08 12.07 -28.13
CA CYS A 23 5.26 11.40 -29.15
C CYS A 23 5.33 9.86 -29.03
N THR A 24 6.44 9.33 -28.54
CA THR A 24 6.71 7.89 -28.36
C THR A 24 7.31 7.62 -26.98
N ALA A 25 7.18 6.41 -26.48
CA ALA A 25 7.76 5.96 -25.22
C ALA A 25 9.27 6.21 -25.19
N PRO A 26 9.78 7.04 -24.26
CA PRO A 26 11.19 7.02 -23.91
C PRO A 26 11.56 5.68 -23.27
N PRO A 27 12.82 5.22 -23.37
CA PRO A 27 13.26 4.01 -22.67
C PRO A 27 13.09 4.15 -21.15
N GLY A 28 12.52 3.15 -20.49
CA GLY A 28 12.25 3.16 -19.04
C GLY A 28 11.06 4.02 -18.63
N TYR A 29 10.12 4.27 -19.55
CA TYR A 29 8.89 4.98 -19.24
C TYR A 29 7.66 4.25 -19.81
N VAL A 30 6.55 4.30 -19.08
CA VAL A 30 5.27 3.67 -19.43
C VAL A 30 4.12 4.69 -19.45
N LEU A 31 2.94 4.27 -19.92
CA LEU A 31 1.74 5.13 -19.95
C LEU A 31 0.97 5.11 -18.63
N ASN A 32 1.11 4.05 -17.84
CA ASN A 32 0.45 3.92 -16.56
C ASN A 32 1.20 4.74 -15.51
N SER A 33 0.47 5.56 -14.76
CA SER A 33 1.06 6.42 -13.72
C SER A 33 0.72 5.93 -12.31
N GLY A 34 0.37 4.66 -12.18
CA GLY A 34 -0.30 4.11 -11.01
C GLY A 34 0.63 3.71 -9.88
N ASP A 35 1.94 3.87 -10.06
CA ASP A 35 2.93 3.40 -9.12
C ASP A 35 3.11 4.37 -7.95
N CYS A 36 2.92 3.85 -6.73
CA CYS A 36 3.12 4.57 -5.48
C CYS A 36 4.53 4.40 -4.90
N ASP A 37 5.29 3.38 -5.31
CA ASP A 37 6.71 3.18 -5.01
C ASP A 37 7.47 2.59 -6.21
N ASP A 38 7.88 3.47 -7.13
CA ASP A 38 8.66 3.17 -8.36
C ASP A 38 10.07 2.61 -8.08
N SER A 39 10.39 2.28 -6.83
CA SER A 39 11.62 1.59 -6.47
C SER A 39 11.42 0.12 -6.08
N ASP A 40 10.16 -0.35 -5.99
CA ASP A 40 9.79 -1.70 -5.62
C ASP A 40 8.72 -2.29 -6.55
N SER A 41 9.16 -3.18 -7.44
CA SER A 41 8.29 -3.88 -8.41
C SER A 41 7.16 -4.74 -7.81
N SER A 42 7.14 -4.91 -6.48
CA SER A 42 6.04 -5.57 -5.78
C SER A 42 4.93 -4.62 -5.33
N VAL A 43 5.14 -3.30 -5.47
CA VAL A 43 4.23 -2.23 -5.05
C VAL A 43 3.63 -1.54 -6.27
N ASN A 44 2.43 -1.95 -6.68
CA ASN A 44 1.73 -1.38 -7.83
C ASN A 44 0.24 -1.75 -7.85
N PRO A 45 -0.61 -1.08 -8.65
CA PRO A 45 -2.04 -1.36 -8.75
C PRO A 45 -2.50 -2.80 -9.05
N GLY A 46 -1.59 -3.68 -9.47
CA GLY A 46 -1.86 -5.09 -9.71
C GLY A 46 -1.38 -6.02 -8.60
N ALA A 47 -0.72 -5.51 -7.56
CA ALA A 47 -0.22 -6.27 -6.44
C ALA A 47 -1.34 -6.80 -5.55
N VAL A 48 -1.00 -7.78 -4.72
CA VAL A 48 -1.87 -8.30 -3.67
C VAL A 48 -1.30 -7.79 -2.36
N GLU A 49 -2.15 -7.23 -1.50
CA GLU A 49 -1.75 -6.83 -0.16
C GLU A 49 -1.10 -7.98 0.60
N SER A 50 0.06 -7.69 1.15
CA SER A 50 0.72 -8.49 2.16
C SER A 50 0.67 -7.69 3.45
N CYS A 51 0.30 -8.30 4.57
CA CYS A 51 0.40 -7.56 5.82
C CYS A 51 1.86 -7.21 6.16
N ASN A 52 2.27 -5.98 5.83
CA ASN A 52 3.62 -5.48 5.97
C ASN A 52 3.66 -3.98 6.34
N GLY A 53 2.50 -3.34 6.57
CA GLY A 53 2.37 -1.91 6.85
C GLY A 53 2.55 -1.00 5.64
N ALA A 54 2.41 -1.54 4.42
CA ALA A 54 2.48 -0.81 3.15
C ALA A 54 1.17 -0.94 2.37
N ASP A 55 0.96 0.00 1.43
CA ASP A 55 -0.12 -0.06 0.43
C ASP A 55 0.48 -0.72 -0.80
N ASP A 56 0.51 -2.06 -0.82
CA ASP A 56 1.21 -2.81 -1.87
C ASP A 56 0.50 -2.59 -3.23
N ASN A 57 -0.82 -2.41 -3.23
CA ASN A 57 -1.60 -2.25 -4.45
C ASN A 57 -1.97 -0.81 -4.80
N CYS A 58 -1.34 0.17 -4.16
CA CYS A 58 -1.48 1.60 -4.45
C CYS A 58 -2.94 2.09 -4.54
N ASN A 59 -3.85 1.56 -3.71
CA ASN A 59 -5.25 1.98 -3.68
C ASN A 59 -5.56 3.04 -2.61
N GLY A 60 -4.57 3.37 -1.78
CA GLY A 60 -4.67 4.33 -0.68
C GLY A 60 -5.07 3.71 0.66
N SER A 61 -5.11 2.38 0.76
CA SER A 61 -5.36 1.63 1.99
C SER A 61 -4.12 0.79 2.30
N VAL A 62 -3.81 0.64 3.58
CA VAL A 62 -2.70 -0.21 4.03
C VAL A 62 -3.30 -1.53 4.49
N ASP A 63 -2.74 -2.64 4.01
CA ASP A 63 -3.05 -4.00 4.45
C ASP A 63 -4.57 -4.32 4.44
N GLU A 64 -5.33 -3.90 3.41
CA GLU A 64 -6.76 -4.20 3.40
C GLU A 64 -7.07 -5.70 3.22
N GLY A 65 -8.22 -6.12 3.75
CA GLY A 65 -8.63 -7.52 3.75
C GLY A 65 -8.03 -8.36 4.88
N PHE A 66 -7.21 -7.76 5.74
CA PHE A 66 -6.67 -8.37 6.95
C PHE A 66 -7.42 -7.96 8.24
N ASP A 67 -8.60 -7.36 8.17
CA ASP A 67 -9.40 -6.94 9.34
C ASP A 67 -10.42 -8.05 9.72
N ALA A 68 -10.12 -8.80 10.77
CA ALA A 68 -10.90 -9.99 11.15
C ALA A 68 -12.15 -9.67 11.99
N ASP A 69 -12.13 -8.57 12.74
CA ASP A 69 -13.21 -8.19 13.66
C ASP A 69 -14.01 -6.96 13.20
N GLY A 70 -13.58 -6.31 12.12
CA GLY A 70 -14.27 -5.23 11.43
C GLY A 70 -14.09 -3.86 12.09
N ASP A 71 -13.01 -3.65 12.83
CA ASP A 71 -12.77 -2.44 13.61
C ASP A 71 -12.02 -1.33 12.85
N GLY A 72 -11.48 -1.66 11.68
CA GLY A 72 -10.74 -0.75 10.80
C GLY A 72 -9.23 -0.75 11.02
N VAL A 73 -8.70 -1.62 11.89
CA VAL A 73 -7.28 -1.91 12.07
C VAL A 73 -6.98 -3.29 11.47
N PRO A 74 -6.00 -3.43 10.57
CA PRO A 74 -5.59 -4.74 10.08
C PRO A 74 -5.16 -5.65 11.25
N ALA A 75 -5.61 -6.91 11.28
CA ALA A 75 -5.41 -7.87 12.38
C ALA A 75 -3.93 -8.15 12.74
N CYS A 76 -3.01 -7.74 11.88
CA CYS A 76 -1.57 -7.84 12.06
C CYS A 76 -0.93 -6.58 12.63
N GLU A 77 -1.64 -5.46 12.64
CA GLU A 77 -1.33 -4.23 13.37
C GLU A 77 -2.21 -4.05 14.62
N ASP A 78 -3.23 -4.89 14.77
CA ASP A 78 -4.21 -4.88 15.84
C ASP A 78 -3.70 -5.59 17.12
N ASN A 79 -3.73 -4.88 18.26
CA ASN A 79 -3.40 -5.42 19.57
C ASN A 79 -4.52 -6.28 20.20
N CYS A 80 -5.67 -6.39 19.53
CA CYS A 80 -6.77 -7.31 19.80
C CYS A 80 -7.39 -7.91 18.50
N PRO A 81 -6.66 -8.75 17.74
CA PRO A 81 -7.01 -9.18 16.37
C PRO A 81 -8.39 -9.81 16.13
N ASP A 82 -9.10 -10.20 17.19
CA ASP A 82 -10.41 -10.87 17.14
C ASP A 82 -11.48 -10.10 17.96
N THR A 83 -11.17 -8.91 18.49
CA THR A 83 -12.02 -8.16 19.43
C THR A 83 -12.02 -6.66 19.14
N PHE A 84 -13.13 -6.20 18.53
CA PHE A 84 -13.32 -4.81 18.08
C PHE A 84 -12.82 -3.76 19.08
N ASN A 85 -11.76 -3.04 18.72
CA ASN A 85 -11.16 -1.97 19.51
C ASN A 85 -10.42 -0.92 18.64
N PRO A 86 -11.14 -0.09 17.85
CA PRO A 86 -10.52 0.84 16.89
C PRO A 86 -9.57 1.88 17.51
N GLY A 87 -9.67 2.08 18.83
CA GLY A 87 -8.82 2.99 19.59
C GLY A 87 -7.46 2.40 19.97
N GLN A 88 -7.28 1.08 19.84
CA GLN A 88 -6.05 0.35 20.16
C GLN A 88 -5.49 0.72 21.54
N GLU A 89 -6.38 0.98 22.52
CA GLU A 89 -5.95 1.33 23.87
C GLU A 89 -5.17 0.17 24.50
N ASP A 90 -4.01 0.48 25.06
CA ASP A 90 -3.11 -0.44 25.79
C ASP A 90 -2.55 0.33 26.99
N THR A 91 -3.23 0.23 28.13
CA THR A 91 -2.95 1.05 29.31
C THR A 91 -1.68 0.61 30.03
N ASP A 92 -1.31 -0.67 29.98
CA ASP A 92 -0.15 -1.22 30.69
C ASP A 92 1.07 -1.46 29.79
N GLY A 93 0.92 -1.34 28.48
CA GLY A 93 1.98 -1.29 27.47
C GLY A 93 2.56 -2.67 27.14
N ASP A 94 1.78 -3.74 27.30
CA ASP A 94 2.24 -5.11 27.11
C ASP A 94 2.07 -5.62 25.66
N GLY A 95 1.40 -4.83 24.81
CA GLY A 95 1.12 -5.14 23.41
C GLY A 95 -0.19 -5.89 23.18
N THR A 96 -0.94 -6.20 24.25
CA THR A 96 -2.34 -6.65 24.21
C THR A 96 -3.24 -5.45 24.48
N GLY A 97 -4.32 -5.28 23.74
CA GLY A 97 -5.23 -4.16 23.97
C GLY A 97 -6.10 -4.35 25.22
N ASP A 98 -6.49 -3.23 25.84
CA ASP A 98 -7.39 -3.16 27.00
C ASP A 98 -8.73 -3.89 26.75
N ALA A 99 -9.12 -4.09 25.49
CA ALA A 99 -10.35 -4.77 25.10
C ALA A 99 -10.27 -6.30 25.18
N CYS A 100 -9.07 -6.88 25.13
CA CYS A 100 -8.83 -8.32 25.05
C CYS A 100 -7.88 -8.88 26.13
N ASP A 101 -7.42 -8.06 27.07
CA ASP A 101 -6.70 -8.44 28.31
C ASP A 101 -7.63 -9.00 29.41
#